data_AF-A0A1B3MV81-F1
#
_entry.id   AF-A0A1B3MV81-F1
#
_cell.length_a   1.000
_cell.length_b   1.000
_cell.length_c   1.000
_cell.angle_alpha   90.00
_cell.angle_beta   90.00
_cell.angle_gamma   90.00
#
_symmetry.space_group_name_H-M   'P 1'
#
loop_
_entity.id
_entity.type
_entity.pdbx_description
1 polymer ?
#
loop_
_entity_poly.entity_id
_entity_poly.type
_entity_poly.pdbx_seq_one_letter_code
_entity_poly.pdbx_strand_id
1 'polypeptide(L)'
;MQVDFYQLNRDPVEQVLPAIAARILGLGARLLVVADTADRRERISQGLWAGPPESFLAHGQAGEGNEAIQPILLAPTCDAPNGARHVALADGVWRDEALEFERAFYFFDADTIDGARASWRTLSKRDGVEPRFWRQEGRKWVQGP
;
A
#
# COMPACT_ATOMS: atom_id res chain seq x y z
N MET A 1 14.75 5.97 0.76
CA MET A 1 13.40 5.42 0.55
C MET A 1 12.38 6.28 1.29
N GLN A 2 11.25 6.59 0.65
CA GLN A 2 10.12 7.25 1.32
C GLN A 2 9.16 6.22 1.93
N VAL A 3 8.67 6.46 3.14
CA VAL A 3 7.64 5.62 3.79
C VAL A 3 6.46 6.49 4.19
N ASP A 4 5.34 6.37 3.49
CA ASP A 4 4.12 7.11 3.79
C ASP A 4 3.21 6.29 4.73
N PHE A 5 3.07 6.77 5.96
CA PHE A 5 2.20 6.22 7.00
C PHE A 5 0.79 6.80 6.83
N TYR A 6 -0.17 5.99 6.40
CA TYR A 6 -1.56 6.38 6.22
C TYR A 6 -2.42 5.85 7.37
N GLN A 7 -2.93 6.75 8.21
CA GLN A 7 -3.90 6.40 9.24
C GLN A 7 -5.32 6.37 8.66
N LEU A 8 -5.93 5.19 8.66
CA LEU A 8 -7.30 4.92 8.21
C LEU A 8 -8.28 5.12 9.36
N ASN A 9 -8.91 6.30 9.43
CA ASN A 9 -9.88 6.63 10.48
C ASN A 9 -11.35 6.60 10.01
N ARG A 10 -11.59 6.63 8.69
CA ARG A 10 -12.94 6.76 8.13
C ARG A 10 -13.15 5.77 6.99
N ASP A 11 -12.36 5.90 5.94
CA ASP A 11 -12.45 5.03 4.77
C ASP A 11 -11.44 3.88 4.93
N PRO A 12 -11.85 2.61 4.72
CA PRO A 12 -10.96 1.47 4.84
C PRO A 12 -9.99 1.39 3.64
N VAL A 13 -8.99 0.52 3.73
CA VAL A 13 -7.90 0.46 2.73
C VAL A 13 -8.42 0.20 1.32
N GLU A 14 -9.47 -0.60 1.18
CA GLU A 14 -10.06 -0.96 -0.12
C GLU A 14 -10.69 0.26 -0.83
N GLN A 15 -11.02 1.32 -0.09
CA GLN A 15 -11.54 2.57 -0.64
C GLN A 15 -10.44 3.62 -0.87
N VAL A 16 -9.35 3.57 -0.10
CA VAL A 16 -8.24 4.54 -0.17
C VAL A 16 -7.19 4.13 -1.20
N LEU A 17 -6.83 2.85 -1.21
CA LEU A 17 -5.77 2.30 -2.05
C LEU A 17 -5.98 2.54 -3.56
N PRO A 18 -7.21 2.45 -4.14
CA PRO A 18 -7.41 2.66 -5.58
C PRO A 18 -6.90 4.02 -6.06
N ALA A 19 -7.11 5.10 -5.29
CA ALA A 19 -6.64 6.43 -5.66
C ALA A 19 -5.09 6.53 -5.68
N ILE A 20 -4.43 5.85 -4.73
CA ILE A 20 -2.97 5.78 -4.67
C ILE A 20 -2.43 4.92 -5.81
N ALA A 21 -3.02 3.76 -6.05
CA ALA A 21 -2.65 2.87 -7.14
C ALA A 21 -2.78 3.54 -8.51
N ALA A 22 -3.90 4.23 -8.77
CA ALA A 22 -4.10 5.01 -9.99
C ALA A 22 -3.01 6.06 -10.19
N ARG A 23 -2.61 6.76 -9.13
CA ARG A 23 -1.53 7.75 -9.20
C ARG A 23 -0.18 7.11 -9.53
N ILE A 24 0.14 5.95 -8.94
CA ILE A 24 1.38 5.21 -9.20
C ILE A 24 1.42 4.72 -10.66
N LEU A 25 0.33 4.11 -11.14
CA LEU A 25 0.24 3.68 -12.54
C LEU A 25 0.33 4.86 -13.50
N GLY A 26 -0.25 6.01 -13.16
CA GLY A 26 -0.15 7.25 -13.94
C GLY A 26 1.28 7.81 -14.04
N LEU A 27 2.20 7.37 -13.17
CA LEU A 27 3.64 7.67 -13.27
C LEU A 27 4.40 6.63 -14.11
N GLY A 28 3.71 5.63 -14.69
CA GLY A 28 4.32 4.51 -15.40
C GLY A 28 4.98 3.48 -14.48
N ALA A 29 4.76 3.57 -13.16
CA ALA A 29 5.32 2.65 -12.18
C ALA A 29 4.38 1.45 -11.91
N ARG A 30 4.90 0.43 -11.24
CA ARG A 30 4.16 -0.76 -10.78
C ARG A 30 4.07 -0.79 -9.27
N LEU A 31 3.02 -1.43 -8.76
CA LEU A 31 2.71 -1.54 -7.34
C LEU A 31 2.63 -3.01 -6.90
N LEU A 32 3.26 -3.32 -5.77
CA LEU A 32 2.97 -4.52 -4.99
C LEU A 32 1.99 -4.13 -3.87
N VAL A 33 0.93 -4.91 -3.68
CA VAL A 33 -0.03 -4.74 -2.57
C VAL A 33 0.06 -5.97 -1.69
N VAL A 34 0.49 -5.78 -0.45
CA VAL A 34 0.74 -6.84 0.51
C VAL A 34 -0.37 -6.89 1.55
N ALA A 35 -1.01 -8.04 1.66
CA ALA A 35 -1.92 -8.37 2.76
C ALA A 35 -1.87 -9.88 3.03
N ASP A 36 -1.71 -10.27 4.29
CA ASP A 36 -1.44 -11.67 4.68
C ASP A 36 -2.56 -12.65 4.30
N THR A 37 -3.82 -12.30 4.57
CA THR A 37 -4.96 -13.21 4.35
C THR A 37 -5.55 -13.10 2.94
N ALA A 38 -5.96 -14.24 2.38
CA ALA A 38 -6.60 -14.29 1.06
C ALA A 38 -7.89 -13.46 1.01
N ASP A 39 -8.72 -13.54 2.05
CA ASP A 39 -9.97 -12.76 2.14
C ASP A 39 -9.73 -11.24 2.09
N ARG A 40 -8.64 -10.77 2.72
CA ARG A 40 -8.28 -9.34 2.67
C ARG A 40 -7.80 -8.95 1.28
N ARG A 41 -6.97 -9.78 0.62
CA ARG A 41 -6.57 -9.53 -0.77
C ARG A 41 -7.76 -9.51 -1.73
N GLU A 42 -8.74 -10.39 -1.54
CA GLU A 42 -9.94 -10.41 -2.36
C GLU A 42 -10.79 -9.15 -2.19
N ARG A 43 -10.98 -8.69 -0.95
CA ARG A 43 -11.67 -7.40 -0.70
C ARG A 43 -10.94 -6.22 -1.35
N ILE A 44 -9.61 -6.21 -1.28
CA ILE A 44 -8.80 -5.16 -1.93
C ILE A 44 -8.95 -5.23 -3.46
N SER A 45 -8.92 -6.43 -4.04
CA SER A 45 -9.18 -6.68 -5.48
C SER A 45 -10.52 -6.06 -5.90
N GLN A 46 -11.59 -6.33 -5.15
CA GLN A 46 -12.91 -5.74 -5.40
C GLN A 46 -12.89 -4.20 -5.32
N GLY A 47 -12.17 -3.64 -4.34
CA GLY A 47 -11.99 -2.19 -4.22
C GLY A 47 -11.27 -1.56 -5.42
N LEU A 48 -10.24 -2.22 -5.96
CA LEU A 48 -9.52 -1.79 -7.16
C LEU A 48 -10.41 -1.78 -8.42
N TRP A 49 -11.44 -2.62 -8.46
CA TRP A 49 -12.43 -2.66 -9.55
C TRP A 49 -13.66 -1.78 -9.32
N ALA A 50 -13.87 -1.23 -8.13
CA ALA A 50 -15.06 -0.46 -7.80
C ALA A 50 -15.10 0.95 -8.43
N GLY A 51 -14.01 1.40 -9.07
CA GLY A 51 -13.95 2.66 -9.82
C GLY A 51 -14.74 2.62 -11.13
N PRO A 52 -15.01 3.79 -11.74
CA PRO A 52 -15.66 3.82 -13.05
C PRO A 52 -14.78 3.16 -14.13
N PRO A 53 -15.35 2.65 -15.25
CA PRO A 53 -14.62 1.83 -16.23
C PRO A 53 -13.37 2.50 -16.82
N GLU A 54 -13.39 3.82 -16.99
CA GLU A 54 -12.26 4.62 -17.48
C GLU A 54 -11.07 4.68 -16.49
N SER A 55 -11.29 4.26 -15.24
CA SER A 55 -10.28 4.18 -14.18
C SER A 55 -9.83 2.76 -13.87
N PHE A 56 -10.04 1.82 -14.80
CA PHE A 56 -9.72 0.41 -14.61
C PHE A 56 -8.28 0.17 -14.13
N LEU A 57 -8.14 -0.43 -12.95
CA LEU A 57 -6.86 -0.77 -12.34
C LEU A 57 -6.57 -2.25 -12.56
N ALA A 58 -5.88 -2.56 -13.66
CA ALA A 58 -5.45 -3.92 -13.99
C ALA A 58 -4.55 -4.49 -12.88
N HIS A 59 -4.92 -5.67 -12.37
CA HIS A 59 -4.23 -6.33 -11.28
C HIS A 59 -4.43 -7.86 -11.31
N GLY A 60 -3.60 -8.59 -10.58
CA GLY A 60 -3.72 -10.04 -10.38
C GLY A 60 -3.20 -10.49 -9.03
N GLN A 61 -3.41 -11.75 -8.67
CA GLN A 61 -2.91 -12.34 -7.42
C GLN A 61 -1.59 -13.08 -7.66
N ALA A 62 -0.72 -13.06 -6.66
CA ALA A 62 0.46 -13.91 -6.63
C ALA A 62 0.05 -15.39 -6.53
N GLY A 63 0.72 -16.25 -7.30
CA GLY A 63 0.42 -17.69 -7.40
C GLY A 63 -0.46 -18.06 -8.60
N GLU A 64 -0.90 -17.09 -9.41
CA GLU A 64 -1.74 -17.33 -10.60
C GLU A 64 -0.93 -17.45 -11.90
N GLY A 65 0.41 -17.36 -11.84
CA GLY A 65 1.32 -17.68 -12.95
C GLY A 65 1.52 -16.57 -14.00
N ASN A 66 0.84 -15.43 -13.85
CA ASN A 66 0.98 -14.26 -14.71
C ASN A 66 1.47 -13.02 -13.94
N GLU A 67 2.18 -13.21 -12.83
CA GLU A 67 2.56 -12.14 -11.91
C GLU A 67 3.42 -11.08 -12.59
N ALA A 68 4.35 -11.50 -13.44
CA ALA A 68 5.32 -10.62 -14.11
C ALA A 68 4.67 -9.54 -14.99
N ILE A 69 3.46 -9.77 -15.50
CA ILE A 69 2.74 -8.83 -16.37
C ILE A 69 1.77 -7.91 -15.62
N GLN A 70 1.52 -8.16 -14.32
CA GLN A 70 0.53 -7.40 -13.56
C GLN A 70 1.04 -6.01 -13.17
N PRO A 71 0.40 -4.90 -13.60
CA PRO A 71 0.79 -3.56 -13.17
C PRO A 71 0.65 -3.35 -11.66
N ILE A 72 -0.35 -4.01 -11.07
CA ILE A 72 -0.56 -4.12 -9.62
C ILE A 72 -0.61 -5.61 -9.28
N LEU A 73 0.19 -6.07 -8.33
CA LEU A 73 0.18 -7.45 -7.87
C LEU A 73 -0.28 -7.50 -6.41
N LEU A 74 -1.27 -8.34 -6.10
CA LEU A 74 -1.68 -8.62 -4.72
C LEU A 74 -0.94 -9.87 -4.22
N ALA A 75 -0.27 -9.78 -3.09
CA ALA A 75 0.58 -10.85 -2.56
C ALA A 75 0.50 -10.97 -1.02
N PRO A 76 0.77 -12.15 -0.45
CA PRO A 76 0.88 -12.32 1.01
C PRO A 76 2.19 -11.75 1.58
N THR A 77 3.22 -11.64 0.75
CA THR A 77 4.59 -11.26 1.15
C THR A 77 5.11 -10.09 0.30
N CYS A 78 6.24 -9.52 0.70
CA CYS A 78 6.90 -8.42 -0.01
C CYS A 78 7.68 -8.87 -1.26
N ASP A 79 7.34 -10.02 -1.85
CA ASP A 79 7.95 -10.49 -3.10
C ASP A 79 7.28 -9.80 -4.29
N ALA A 80 8.07 -9.12 -5.14
CA ALA A 80 7.58 -8.35 -6.28
C ALA A 80 8.00 -8.97 -7.64
N PRO A 81 7.52 -10.17 -8.02
CA PRO A 81 7.82 -10.75 -9.33
C PRO A 81 7.29 -9.92 -10.51
N ASN A 82 6.37 -8.98 -10.27
CA ASN A 82 5.95 -7.97 -11.26
C ASN A 82 6.96 -6.83 -11.46
N GLY A 83 8.07 -6.82 -10.71
CA GLY A 83 9.08 -5.76 -10.76
C GLY A 83 8.61 -4.44 -10.16
N ALA A 84 7.61 -4.46 -9.26
CA ALA A 84 7.18 -3.26 -8.56
C ALA A 84 8.31 -2.65 -7.72
N ARG A 85 8.45 -1.32 -7.81
CA ARG A 85 9.37 -0.51 -6.99
C ARG A 85 8.64 0.26 -5.88
N HIS A 86 7.32 0.14 -5.87
CA HIS A 86 6.43 0.69 -4.86
C HIS A 86 5.68 -0.46 -4.17
N VAL A 87 5.54 -0.38 -2.86
CA VAL A 87 4.82 -1.39 -2.06
C VAL A 87 3.75 -0.74 -1.18
N ALA A 88 2.56 -1.32 -1.15
CA ALA A 88 1.49 -0.97 -0.24
C ALA A 88 1.30 -2.08 0.80
N LEU A 89 1.61 -1.81 2.07
CA LEU A 89 1.31 -2.71 3.18
C LEU A 89 -0.11 -2.41 3.64
N ALA A 90 -1.07 -3.21 3.15
CA ALA A 90 -2.50 -2.95 3.21
C ALA A 90 -3.20 -3.72 4.35
N ASP A 91 -2.44 -4.23 5.31
CA ASP A 91 -2.97 -5.05 6.40
C ASP A 91 -2.63 -4.58 7.82
N GLY A 92 -2.06 -3.38 7.97
CA GLY A 92 -1.70 -2.83 9.28
C GLY A 92 -0.40 -3.39 9.85
N VAL A 93 0.31 -4.27 9.13
CA VAL A 93 1.55 -4.88 9.60
C VAL A 93 2.76 -4.34 8.84
N TRP A 94 3.68 -3.70 9.56
CA TRP A 94 4.98 -3.32 9.02
C TRP A 94 5.86 -4.55 8.77
N ARG A 95 6.60 -4.53 7.66
CA ARG A 95 7.53 -5.58 7.21
C ARG A 95 8.82 -4.91 6.77
N ASP A 96 9.96 -5.32 7.31
CA ASP A 96 11.26 -4.69 7.01
C ASP A 96 11.69 -4.92 5.55
N GLU A 97 11.19 -5.97 4.90
CA GLU A 97 11.33 -6.25 3.48
C GLU A 97 10.81 -5.09 2.61
N ALA A 98 9.87 -4.29 3.12
CA ALA A 98 9.41 -3.08 2.44
C ALA A 98 10.56 -2.09 2.20
N LEU A 99 11.66 -2.16 2.96
CA LEU A 99 12.81 -1.27 2.82
C LEU A 99 13.63 -1.50 1.54
N GLU A 100 13.38 -2.59 0.83
CA GLU A 100 14.02 -2.89 -0.46
C GLU A 100 13.38 -2.14 -1.64
N PHE A 101 12.25 -1.48 -1.40
CA PHE A 101 11.51 -0.71 -2.40
C PHE A 101 11.99 0.75 -2.44
N GLU A 102 11.56 1.51 -3.44
CA GLU A 102 11.86 2.95 -3.52
C GLU A 102 10.89 3.78 -2.67
N ARG A 103 9.64 3.31 -2.56
CA ARG A 103 8.58 3.93 -1.77
C ARG A 103 7.60 2.91 -1.19
N ALA A 104 7.26 3.07 0.09
CA ALA A 104 6.29 2.25 0.79
C ALA A 104 5.09 3.08 1.23
N PHE A 105 3.90 2.51 1.11
CA PHE A 105 2.64 3.04 1.60
C PHE A 105 2.16 2.10 2.71
N TYR A 106 2.27 2.53 3.96
CA TYR A 106 1.90 1.72 5.10
C TYR A 106 0.56 2.18 5.66
N PHE A 107 -0.47 1.36 5.47
CA PHE A 107 -1.82 1.63 5.94
C PHE A 107 -2.06 0.95 7.27
N PHE A 108 -2.63 1.69 8.22
CA PHE A 108 -3.00 1.16 9.54
C PHE A 108 -4.23 1.89 10.07
N ASP A 109 -4.96 1.24 10.96
CA ASP A 109 -6.17 1.72 11.60
C ASP A 109 -5.99 1.80 13.12
N ALA A 110 -7.09 1.96 13.86
CA ALA A 110 -7.07 2.00 15.32
C ALA A 110 -6.58 0.67 15.94
N ASP A 111 -6.82 -0.46 15.29
CA ASP A 111 -6.46 -1.79 15.81
C ASP A 111 -4.95 -2.06 15.68
N THR A 112 -4.30 -1.41 14.72
CA THR A 112 -2.87 -1.62 14.38
C THR A 112 -1.98 -0.40 14.69
N ILE A 113 -2.53 0.64 15.32
CA ILE A 113 -1.84 1.91 15.59
C ILE A 113 -0.58 1.76 16.45
N ASP A 114 -0.55 0.85 17.41
CA ASP A 114 0.61 0.70 18.29
C ASP A 114 1.81 0.09 17.55
N GLY A 115 1.55 -0.85 16.62
CA GLY A 115 2.56 -1.36 15.69
C GLY A 115 3.07 -0.27 14.75
N ALA A 116 2.17 0.57 14.24
CA ALA A 116 2.56 1.72 13.41
C ALA A 116 3.42 2.73 14.16
N ARG A 117 3.08 3.04 15.42
CA ARG A 117 3.90 3.91 16.30
C ARG A 117 5.27 3.32 16.59
N ALA A 118 5.37 2.01 16.79
CA ALA A 118 6.65 1.34 16.98
C ALA A 118 7.51 1.46 15.72
N SER A 119 6.93 1.18 14.56
CA SER A 119 7.59 1.29 13.25
C SER A 119 8.05 2.72 12.99
N TRP A 120 7.21 3.73 13.26
CA TRP A 120 7.57 5.15 13.14
C TRP A 120 8.82 5.48 13.96
N ARG A 121 8.85 5.12 15.25
CA ARG A 121 10.01 5.40 16.13
C ARG A 121 11.31 4.80 15.61
N THR A 122 11.25 3.62 15.00
CA THR A 122 12.40 2.94 14.40
C THR A 122 12.81 3.61 13.09
N LEU A 123 11.86 3.83 12.17
CA LEU A 123 12.13 4.35 10.84
C LEU A 123 12.55 5.82 10.83
N SER A 124 12.00 6.66 11.72
CA SER A 124 12.41 8.07 11.84
C SER A 124 13.85 8.27 12.29
N LYS A 125 14.50 7.22 12.82
CA LYS A 125 15.91 7.26 13.24
C LYS A 125 16.84 6.55 12.25
N ARG A 126 16.30 5.99 11.16
CA ARG A 126 17.06 5.18 10.22
C ARG A 126 17.56 6.04 9.08
N ASP A 127 18.88 6.06 8.89
CA ASP A 127 19.50 6.80 7.79
C ASP A 127 18.97 6.33 6.43
N GLY A 128 18.70 7.28 5.53
CA GLY A 128 18.19 7.00 4.19
C GLY A 128 16.70 6.63 4.14
N VAL A 129 15.97 6.66 5.26
CA VAL A 129 14.51 6.49 5.31
C VAL A 129 13.86 7.83 5.62
N GLU A 130 12.87 8.21 4.81
CA GLU A 130 12.10 9.44 4.97
C GLU A 130 10.63 9.08 5.27
N PRO A 131 10.26 8.92 6.56
CA PRO A 131 8.87 8.65 6.93
C PRO A 131 8.03 9.93 6.86
N ARG A 132 6.82 9.82 6.32
CA ARG A 132 5.83 10.89 6.25
C ARG A 132 4.50 10.39 6.79
N PHE A 133 3.83 11.19 7.61
CA PHE A 133 2.55 10.82 8.20
C PHE A 133 1.38 11.50 7.46
N TRP A 134 0.35 10.71 7.16
CA TRP A 134 -0.84 11.15 6.45
C TRP A 134 -2.09 10.76 7.23
N ARG A 135 -2.99 11.73 7.38
CA ARG A 135 -4.30 11.53 8.00
C ARG A 135 -5.40 12.14 7.12
N GLN A 136 -6.57 11.52 7.16
CA GLN A 136 -7.74 12.06 6.47
C GLN A 136 -8.42 13.15 7.31
N GLU A 137 -8.64 14.31 6.70
CA GLU A 137 -9.46 15.40 7.22
C GLU A 137 -10.63 15.65 6.26
N GLY A 138 -11.80 15.13 6.63
CA GLY A 138 -12.97 15.09 5.76
C GLY A 138 -12.72 14.23 4.52
N ARG A 139 -12.62 14.87 3.34
CA ARG A 139 -12.30 14.22 2.05
C ARG A 139 -10.85 14.41 1.60
N LYS A 140 -10.03 15.15 2.36
CA LYS A 140 -8.67 15.51 1.98
C LYS A 140 -7.67 14.72 2.82
N TRP A 141 -6.53 14.40 2.22
CA TRP A 141 -5.36 13.89 2.93
C TRP A 141 -4.46 15.06 3.29
N VAL A 142 -4.09 15.16 4.57
CA VAL A 142 -3.15 16.15 5.06
C VAL A 142 -1.92 15.46 5.61
N GLN A 143 -0.75 16.01 5.32
CA GLN A 143 0.49 15.57 5.92
C GLN A 143 0.52 16.10 7.36
N GLY A 144 0.64 15.20 8.32
CA GLY A 144 0.86 15.58 9.71
C GLY A 144 2.33 15.88 10.02
N PRO A 145 2.61 16.32 11.26
CA PRO A 145 3.95 16.69 11.69
C PRO A 145 4.94 15.52 11.69
#